data_AF-A0ABD4RV78-F1
#
_entry.id   AF-A0ABD4RV78-F1
#
_cell.length_a   1.000
_cell.length_b   1.000
_cell.length_c   1.000
_cell.angle_alpha   90.00
_cell.angle_beta   90.00
_cell.angle_gamma   90.00
#
_symmetry.space_group_name_H-M   'P 1'
#
loop_
_entity.id
_entity.type
_entity.pdbx_description
1 polymer ?
#
loop_
_entity_poly.entity_id
_entity_poly.type
_entity_poly.pdbx_seq_one_letter_code
_entity_poly.pdbx_strand_id
1 'polypeptide(L)'
;MLINDKSFYPNNIYPAIDFLKIKRQLKSIYKNDLSDCGSICIIERKDYSISINSIGEINIYYDSRYENKIQSVVGEIEQLFKSQVKNFSISKLKN
;
A
#
# COMPACT_ATOMS: atom_id res chain seq x y z
N MET A 1 -2.09 -21.39 -9.88
CA MET A 1 -1.87 -21.57 -8.42
C MET A 1 -1.84 -20.18 -7.82
N LEU A 2 -2.72 -19.86 -6.87
CA LEU A 2 -2.64 -18.59 -6.13
C LEU A 2 -1.33 -18.62 -5.36
N ILE A 3 -0.38 -17.75 -5.72
CA ILE A 3 0.87 -17.62 -4.98
C ILE A 3 0.54 -16.79 -3.74
N ASN A 4 0.65 -17.41 -2.57
CA ASN A 4 0.25 -16.82 -1.29
C ASN A 4 1.43 -16.22 -0.51
N ASP A 5 2.53 -15.93 -1.19
CA ASP A 5 3.86 -15.96 -0.55
C ASP A 5 4.76 -14.76 -0.87
N LYS A 6 4.17 -13.63 -1.24
CA LYS A 6 4.95 -12.38 -1.39
C LYS A 6 4.24 -11.25 -0.68
N SER A 7 4.49 -11.12 0.62
CA SER A 7 4.36 -9.84 1.32
C SER A 7 5.34 -8.88 0.66
N PHE A 8 4.86 -8.05 -0.26
CA PHE A 8 5.63 -6.92 -0.76
C PHE A 8 5.65 -5.88 0.35
N TYR A 9 6.56 -6.05 1.29
CA TYR A 9 6.86 -5.00 2.25
C TYR A 9 7.31 -3.78 1.44
N PRO A 10 6.72 -2.59 1.63
CA PRO A 10 7.47 -1.40 1.28
C PRO A 10 8.81 -1.50 2.00
N ASN A 11 9.89 -1.10 1.32
CA ASN A 11 11.27 -1.24 1.82
C ASN A 11 11.51 -0.55 3.19
N ASN A 12 10.51 0.13 3.76
CA ASN A 12 10.49 0.73 5.08
C ASN A 12 9.09 0.65 5.71
N ILE A 13 9.05 0.50 7.04
CA ILE A 13 7.87 0.84 7.85
C ILE A 13 7.79 2.37 7.92
N TYR A 14 6.60 2.93 7.70
CA TYR A 14 6.41 4.38 7.69
C TYR A 14 5.67 4.83 8.97
N PRO A 15 6.39 5.20 10.05
CA PRO A 15 5.80 5.40 11.38
C PRO A 15 4.86 6.62 11.54
N ALA A 16 4.57 7.36 10.47
CA ALA A 16 3.73 8.56 10.49
C ALA A 16 2.95 8.76 9.18
N ILE A 17 2.30 7.70 8.69
CA ILE A 17 1.47 7.79 7.49
C ILE A 17 0.17 8.54 7.80
N ASP A 18 -0.11 9.60 7.04
CA ASP A 18 -1.47 10.14 6.94
C ASP A 18 -2.32 9.19 6.10
N PHE A 19 -2.85 8.16 6.77
CA PHE A 19 -3.58 7.11 6.06
C PHE A 19 -4.85 7.66 5.40
N LEU A 20 -5.51 8.65 6.01
CA LEU A 20 -6.69 9.28 5.42
C LEU A 20 -6.38 9.90 4.05
N LYS A 21 -5.24 10.56 3.91
CA LYS A 21 -4.79 11.12 2.63
C LYS A 21 -4.48 10.03 1.60
N ILE A 22 -3.84 8.94 2.02
CA ILE A 22 -3.62 7.77 1.17
C ILE A 22 -4.95 7.18 0.69
N LYS A 23 -5.91 6.97 1.59
CA LYS A 23 -7.24 6.45 1.25
C LYS A 23 -7.95 7.30 0.20
N ARG A 24 -7.87 8.64 0.31
CA ARG A 24 -8.45 9.56 -0.68
C ARG A 24 -7.79 9.40 -2.05
N GLN A 25 -6.47 9.26 -2.11
CA GLN A 25 -5.76 9.07 -3.37
C GLN A 25 -6.04 7.69 -3.99
N LEU A 26 -6.01 6.62 -3.18
CA LEU A 26 -6.40 5.28 -3.62
C LEU A 26 -7.83 5.28 -4.17
N LYS A 27 -8.76 5.96 -3.51
CA LYS A 27 -10.16 6.05 -3.97
C LYS A 27 -10.27 6.77 -5.31
N SER A 28 -9.42 7.77 -5.56
CA SER A 28 -9.37 8.45 -6.86
C SER A 28 -8.87 7.53 -7.99
N ILE A 29 -7.93 6.64 -7.70
CA ILE A 29 -7.30 5.73 -8.67
C ILE A 29 -8.20 4.52 -8.95
N TYR A 30 -8.63 3.83 -7.89
CA TYR A 30 -9.32 2.55 -7.97
C TYR A 30 -10.85 2.65 -7.91
N LYS A 31 -11.39 3.82 -7.55
CA LYS A 31 -12.83 4.13 -7.59
C LYS A 31 -13.68 3.05 -6.89
N ASN A 32 -14.48 2.31 -7.66
CA ASN A 32 -15.41 1.30 -7.15
C ASN A 32 -14.70 -0.01 -6.74
N ASP A 33 -13.44 -0.19 -7.16
CA ASP A 33 -12.65 -1.37 -6.82
C ASP A 33 -12.02 -1.27 -5.42
N LEU A 34 -12.15 -0.11 -4.75
CA LEU A 34 -11.59 0.13 -3.42
C LEU A 34 -12.67 0.03 -2.34
N SER A 35 -12.46 -0.87 -1.39
CA SER A 35 -13.19 -0.95 -0.13
C SER A 35 -12.39 -0.29 1.00
N ASP A 36 -13.01 0.65 1.73
CA ASP A 36 -12.46 1.26 2.94
C ASP A 36 -13.05 0.58 4.18
N CYS A 37 -12.22 -0.16 4.91
CA CYS A 37 -12.58 -0.90 6.12
C CYS A 37 -12.01 -0.22 7.39
N GLY A 38 -11.80 1.11 7.36
CA GLY A 38 -11.26 1.88 8.48
C GLY A 38 -9.74 1.94 8.44
N SER A 39 -9.08 1.02 9.14
CA SER A 39 -7.61 0.92 9.23
C SER A 39 -7.01 0.04 8.13
N ILE A 40 -7.84 -0.52 7.26
CA ILE A 40 -7.45 -1.35 6.12
C ILE A 40 -8.23 -0.87 4.89
N CYS A 41 -7.57 -0.80 3.75
CA CYS A 41 -8.17 -0.65 2.43
C CYS A 41 -7.94 -1.92 1.62
N ILE A 42 -8.94 -2.34 0.86
CA ILE A 42 -8.87 -3.52 0.01
C ILE A 42 -9.17 -3.09 -1.42
N ILE A 43 -8.26 -3.40 -2.35
CA ILE A 43 -8.45 -3.24 -3.79
C ILE A 43 -8.79 -4.61 -4.36
N GLU A 44 -10.00 -4.79 -4.85
CA GLU A 44 -10.45 -6.04 -5.45
C GLU A 44 -10.63 -5.88 -6.97
N ARG A 45 -9.87 -6.67 -7.73
CA ARG A 45 -10.04 -6.79 -9.18
C ARG A 45 -10.12 -8.26 -9.56
N LYS A 46 -10.60 -8.52 -10.79
CA LYS A 46 -10.75 -9.88 -11.32
C LYS A 46 -9.48 -10.74 -11.20
N ASP A 47 -8.31 -10.12 -11.38
CA ASP A 47 -7.03 -10.84 -11.48
C ASP A 47 -6.19 -10.79 -10.19
N TYR A 48 -6.56 -9.94 -9.23
CA TYR A 48 -5.80 -9.74 -7.99
C TYR A 48 -6.60 -9.06 -6.88
N SER A 49 -6.14 -9.24 -5.65
CA SER A 49 -6.58 -8.49 -4.47
C SER A 49 -5.37 -7.91 -3.73
N ILE A 50 -5.49 -6.66 -3.27
CA ILE A 50 -4.45 -5.98 -2.49
C ILE A 50 -5.08 -5.43 -1.22
N SER A 51 -4.55 -5.79 -0.05
CA SER A 51 -4.91 -5.14 1.22
C SER A 51 -3.79 -4.22 1.68
N ILE A 52 -4.13 -3.02 2.10
CA ILE A 52 -3.20 -2.00 2.60
C ILE A 52 -3.69 -1.53 3.96
N ASN A 53 -2.86 -1.58 5.00
CA ASN A 53 -3.26 -1.09 6.33
C ASN A 53 -2.66 0.28 6.67
N SER A 54 -3.10 0.84 7.81
CA SER A 54 -2.71 2.16 8.29
C SER A 54 -1.24 2.29 8.72
N ILE A 55 -0.51 1.17 8.85
CA ILE A 55 0.93 1.16 9.12
C ILE A 55 1.77 0.96 7.85
N GLY A 56 1.12 0.84 6.69
CA GLY A 56 1.76 0.66 5.39
C GLY A 56 2.10 -0.78 5.04
N GLU A 57 1.57 -1.76 5.76
CA GLU A 57 1.67 -3.17 5.35
C GLU A 57 0.80 -3.40 4.11
N ILE A 58 1.34 -4.14 3.14
CA ILE A 58 0.68 -4.47 1.88
C ILE A 58 0.68 -5.98 1.69
N ASN A 59 -0.50 -6.59 1.62
CA ASN A 59 -0.67 -8.01 1.24
C ASN A 59 -1.30 -8.10 -0.13
N ILE A 60 -0.82 -9.05 -0.94
CA ILE A 60 -1.17 -9.14 -2.36
C ILE A 60 -1.46 -10.59 -2.73
N TYR A 61 -2.61 -10.81 -3.34
CA TYR A 61 -3.07 -12.10 -3.83
C TYR A 61 -3.28 -11.98 -5.32
N TYR A 62 -2.57 -12.78 -6.12
CA TYR A 62 -2.65 -12.69 -7.58
C TYR A 62 -2.35 -14.04 -8.23
N ASP A 63 -2.81 -14.20 -9.48
CA ASP A 63 -2.39 -15.30 -10.34
C ASP A 63 -1.02 -14.99 -10.95
N SER A 64 -0.09 -15.95 -10.91
CA SER A 64 1.30 -15.80 -11.36
C SER A 64 1.46 -15.25 -12.78
N ARG A 65 0.45 -15.44 -13.65
CA ARG A 65 0.43 -14.86 -15.01
C ARG A 65 0.41 -13.32 -15.02
N TYR A 66 0.11 -12.69 -13.89
CA TYR A 66 0.01 -11.24 -13.74
C TYR A 66 1.16 -10.62 -12.93
N GLU A 67 2.24 -11.37 -12.63
CA GLU A 67 3.34 -10.90 -11.77
C GLU A 67 3.91 -9.52 -12.20
N ASN A 68 4.19 -9.33 -13.49
CA ASN A 68 4.71 -8.06 -14.01
C ASN A 68 3.73 -6.89 -13.79
N LYS A 69 2.43 -7.15 -13.96
CA LYS A 69 1.37 -6.14 -13.73
C LYS A 69 1.30 -5.79 -12.24
N ILE A 70 1.43 -6.77 -11.37
CA ILE A 70 1.44 -6.57 -9.92
C ILE A 70 2.66 -5.77 -9.49
N GLN A 71 3.85 -6.05 -10.01
CA GLN A 71 5.03 -5.25 -9.69
C GLN A 71 4.85 -3.76 -10.04
N SER A 72 4.20 -3.45 -11.17
CA SER A 72 3.86 -2.06 -11.52
C SER A 72 2.90 -1.44 -10.50
N VAL A 73 1.82 -2.16 -10.15
CA VAL A 73 0.82 -1.69 -9.19
C VAL A 73 1.43 -1.45 -7.80
N VAL A 74 2.30 -2.36 -7.34
CA VAL A 74 3.04 -2.21 -6.08
C VAL A 74 3.95 -0.99 -6.12
N GLY A 75 4.68 -0.78 -7.22
CA GLY A 75 5.52 0.39 -7.39
C GLY A 75 4.73 1.69 -7.30
N GLU A 76 3.55 1.75 -7.93
CA GLU A 76 2.64 2.91 -7.85
C GLU A 76 2.16 3.18 -6.41
N ILE A 77 1.76 2.13 -5.68
CA ILE A 77 1.35 2.25 -4.28
C ILE A 77 2.54 2.68 -3.42
N GLU A 78 3.73 2.11 -3.62
CA GLU A 78 4.94 2.50 -2.87
C GLU A 78 5.28 3.98 -3.08
N GLN A 79 5.20 4.48 -4.33
CA GLN A 79 5.43 5.91 -4.62
C GLN A 79 4.37 6.80 -3.95
N LEU A 80 3.12 6.33 -3.89
CA LEU A 80 2.05 7.03 -3.17
C LEU A 80 2.43 7.23 -1.71
N PHE A 81 2.87 6.17 -1.04
CA PHE A 81 3.32 6.22 0.36
C PHE A 81 4.53 7.14 0.53
N LYS A 82 5.57 7.00 -0.30
CA LYS A 82 6.76 7.87 -0.28
C LYS A 82 6.42 9.36 -0.42
N SER A 83 5.40 9.70 -1.20
CA SER A 83 4.95 11.10 -1.36
C SER A 83 4.31 11.70 -0.11
N GLN A 84 3.81 10.87 0.82
CA GLN A 84 3.11 11.32 2.03
C GLN A 84 3.97 11.30 3.29
N VAL A 85 5.12 10.62 3.26
CA VAL A 85 5.99 10.51 4.43
C VAL A 85 6.97 11.67 4.43
N LYS A 86 6.86 12.57 5.42
CA LYS A 86 7.93 13.53 5.72
C LYS A 86 9.15 12.74 6.20
N ASN A 87 10.36 13.19 5.86
CA ASN A 87 11.59 12.69 6.46
C ASN A 87 11.45 12.69 7.98
N PHE A 88 11.30 11.50 8.56
CA PHE A 88 11.30 11.33 10.01
C PHE A 88 12.75 11.53 10.46
N SER A 89 13.02 12.59 11.23
CA SER A 89 14.28 12.76 11.91
C SER A 89 14.04 12.84 13.42
N ILE A 90 14.74 12.02 14.17
CA ILE A 90 14.88 12.21 15.61
C ILE A 90 16.03 13.20 15.78
N SER A 91 15.71 14.49 15.93
CA SER A 91 16.69 15.42 16.48
C SER A 91 16.93 15.02 17.92
N LYS A 92 18.19 14.71 18.29
CA LYS A 92 18.58 14.54 19.69
C LYS A 92 18.04 15.73 20.47
N LEU A 93 17.31 15.46 21.57
CA LEU A 93 17.03 16.46 22.60
C LEU A 93 18.35 17.15 22.91
N LYS A 94 18.45 18.45 22.60
CA LYS A 94 19.57 19.25 23.04
C LYS A 94 19.47 19.29 24.57
N ASN A 95 20.46 18.71 25.25
CA ASN A 95 20.70 18.94 26.68
C ASN A 95 20.97 20.43 26.91
#